data_AF-A0A7C3BQ12-F1
#
_entry.id   AF-A0A7C3BQ12-F1
#
_cell.length_a   1.000
_cell.length_b   1.000
_cell.length_c   1.000
_cell.angle_alpha   90.00
_cell.angle_beta   90.00
_cell.angle_gamma   90.00
#
_symmetry.space_group_name_H-M   'P 1'
#
loop_
_entity.id
_entity.type
_entity.pdbx_description
1 polymer ?
#
loop_
_entity_poly.entity_id
_entity_poly.type
_entity_poly.pdbx_seq_one_letter_code
_entity_poly.pdbx_strand_id
1 'polypeptide(L)'
;MVTLRGRYDATPEDYPLNQAARWALARVTSKPVKNALENYIQDATEDIEKSSTEGFEIVFILRHSLVMEKFSDGLRIIRDSFTDKSVDNPSGIDNVIWEGEGKLFRNAPDYMRFVDYRIYQKSIETMGREMLALYRKVYDISERQHQSDIGDVRPAWSWYNRNAAASYINAYTSNTTRKCRLLFHNGIMADQSKWNAAYTKHTCTDCTNYVSQGLLSGGMPTDGTWYPESLAWIRTSALKDWLLAKGYANHVCWYPDYLNLGDLGLTDDQEHVVMVGSKGPTRYSAHTNDRLLYPWDSAVLPSQLIIIY
;
A
#
# COMPACT_ATOMS: atom_id res chain seq x y z
N MET A 1 -8.57 8.77 -17.52
CA MET A 1 -7.86 8.93 -16.23
C MET A 1 -8.49 10.14 -15.54
N VAL A 2 -8.83 10.01 -14.27
CA VAL A 2 -9.37 11.11 -13.45
C VAL A 2 -8.39 11.36 -12.31
N THR A 3 -8.00 12.61 -12.12
CA THR A 3 -7.08 13.01 -11.04
C THR A 3 -7.84 13.88 -10.06
N LEU A 4 -7.89 13.43 -8.81
CA LEU A 4 -8.32 14.26 -7.68
C LEU A 4 -7.08 14.88 -7.05
N ARG A 5 -7.14 16.17 -6.77
CA ARG A 5 -6.10 16.89 -6.06
C ARG A 5 -6.64 17.34 -4.72
N GLY A 6 -5.84 17.12 -3.68
CA GLY A 6 -6.16 17.53 -2.33
C GLY A 6 -4.97 18.19 -1.68
N ARG A 7 -5.26 18.89 -0.58
CA ARG A 7 -4.26 19.32 0.38
C ARG A 7 -4.81 19.00 1.75
N TYR A 8 -3.94 18.51 2.62
CA TYR A 8 -4.34 18.25 3.98
C TYR A 8 -4.42 19.56 4.76
N ASP A 9 -5.58 19.84 5.37
CA ASP A 9 -5.82 21.03 6.18
C ASP A 9 -5.61 20.71 7.67
N ALA A 10 -4.43 20.16 7.97
CA ALA A 10 -3.99 19.90 9.34
C ALA A 10 -2.45 19.97 9.39
N THR A 11 -1.93 20.41 10.53
CA THR A 11 -0.50 20.26 10.81
C THR A 11 -0.17 18.77 11.02
N PRO A 12 1.08 18.35 10.82
CA PRO A 12 1.50 17.01 11.19
C PRO A 12 1.19 16.65 12.66
N GLU A 13 1.24 17.62 13.56
CA GLU A 13 0.88 17.46 14.98
C GLU A 13 -0.61 17.17 15.18
N ASP A 14 -1.46 17.80 14.38
CA ASP A 14 -2.91 17.65 14.44
C ASP A 14 -3.40 16.38 13.71
N TYR A 15 -2.54 15.70 12.95
CA TYR A 15 -2.93 14.48 12.25
C TYR A 15 -3.34 13.36 13.23
N PRO A 16 -4.53 12.73 13.10
CA PRO A 16 -5.07 11.83 14.12
C PRO A 16 -4.16 10.65 14.48
N LEU A 17 -3.43 10.07 13.51
CA LEU A 17 -2.51 8.97 13.79
C LEU A 17 -1.26 9.43 14.57
N ASN A 18 -0.79 10.66 14.35
CA ASN A 18 0.32 11.21 15.13
C ASN A 18 -0.10 11.51 16.55
N GLN A 19 -1.31 12.06 16.75
CA GLN A 19 -1.88 12.24 18.08
C GLN A 19 -2.07 10.89 18.81
N ALA A 20 -2.56 9.87 18.10
CA ALA A 20 -2.73 8.52 18.64
C ALA A 20 -1.39 7.88 19.03
N ALA A 21 -0.36 8.01 18.19
CA ALA A 21 0.99 7.53 18.47
C ALA A 21 1.59 8.22 19.69
N ARG A 22 1.43 9.55 19.82
CA ARG A 22 1.86 10.32 21.01
C ARG A 22 1.10 9.89 22.27
N TRP A 23 -0.20 9.62 22.15
CA TRP A 23 -1.01 9.09 23.25
C TRP A 23 -0.49 7.74 23.74
N ALA A 24 -0.12 6.85 22.80
CA ALA A 24 0.45 5.53 23.07
C ALA A 24 1.85 5.65 23.70
N LEU A 25 2.68 6.54 23.14
CA LEU A 25 4.05 6.81 23.60
C LEU A 25 4.08 7.28 25.06
N ALA A 26 3.11 8.10 25.48
CA ALA A 26 3.01 8.55 26.87
C ALA A 26 2.66 7.43 27.87
N ARG A 27 2.29 6.23 27.40
CA ARG A 27 1.81 5.10 28.22
C ARG A 27 2.65 3.84 28.06
N VAL A 28 3.73 3.90 27.28
CA VAL A 28 4.62 2.77 27.10
C VAL A 28 5.80 2.83 28.06
N THR A 29 6.12 1.69 28.65
CA THR A 29 7.31 1.49 29.50
C THR A 29 8.41 0.73 28.77
N SER A 30 8.06 -0.08 27.77
CA SER A 30 8.98 -0.86 26.94
C SER A 30 9.80 0.05 26.03
N LYS A 31 11.12 -0.06 26.09
CA LYS A 31 12.05 0.74 25.29
C LYS A 31 11.94 0.44 23.78
N PRO A 32 11.89 -0.83 23.32
CA PRO A 32 11.67 -1.13 21.90
C PRO A 32 10.38 -0.51 21.35
N VAL A 33 9.27 -0.65 22.09
CA VAL A 33 7.98 -0.08 21.67
C VAL A 33 8.03 1.44 21.63
N LYS A 34 8.70 2.05 22.63
CA LYS A 34 8.91 3.50 22.67
C LYS A 34 9.63 4.00 21.42
N ASN A 35 10.77 3.39 21.09
CA ASN A 35 11.56 3.74 19.91
C ASN A 35 10.75 3.55 18.62
N ALA A 36 10.00 2.46 18.50
CA ALA A 36 9.19 2.18 17.32
C ALA A 36 8.07 3.21 17.13
N LEU A 37 7.42 3.66 18.20
CA LEU A 37 6.41 4.72 18.16
C LEU A 37 7.04 6.10 17.85
N GLU A 38 8.23 6.39 18.37
CA GLU A 38 8.99 7.61 18.03
C GLU A 38 9.34 7.65 16.55
N ASN A 39 9.86 6.54 16.00
CA ASN A 39 10.15 6.42 14.56
C ASN A 39 8.88 6.56 13.72
N TYR A 40 7.77 5.93 14.13
CA TYR A 40 6.48 6.11 13.44
C TYR A 40 6.09 7.58 13.35
N ILE A 41 6.17 8.31 14.47
CA ILE A 41 5.82 9.74 14.49
C ILE A 41 6.74 10.52 13.57
N GLN A 42 8.05 10.24 13.60
CA GLN A 42 9.02 10.92 12.74
C GLN A 42 8.71 10.71 11.26
N ASP A 43 8.62 9.45 10.81
CA ASP A 43 8.38 9.11 9.41
C ASP A 43 7.05 9.69 8.91
N ALA A 44 5.99 9.57 9.72
CA ALA A 44 4.67 10.07 9.35
C ALA A 44 4.66 11.61 9.30
N THR A 45 5.34 12.29 10.23
CA THR A 45 5.39 13.76 10.28
C THR A 45 5.96 14.35 9.00
N GLU A 46 7.08 13.81 8.52
CA GLU A 46 7.74 14.28 7.31
C GLU A 46 6.84 14.14 6.07
N ASP A 47 6.15 13.01 5.92
CA ASP A 47 5.31 12.77 4.74
C ASP A 47 3.95 13.49 4.81
N ILE A 48 3.39 13.68 6.02
CA ILE A 48 2.19 14.50 6.22
C ILE A 48 2.51 15.97 5.91
N GLU A 49 3.64 16.50 6.38
CA GLU A 49 4.06 17.87 6.09
C GLU A 49 4.16 18.11 4.57
N LYS A 50 4.72 17.14 3.84
CA LYS A 50 4.75 17.18 2.38
C LYS A 50 3.34 17.24 1.78
N SER A 51 2.43 16.39 2.24
CA SER A 51 1.05 16.38 1.74
C SER A 51 0.24 17.62 2.12
N SER A 52 0.57 18.28 3.25
CA SER A 52 -0.02 19.56 3.68
C SER A 52 0.54 20.75 2.90
N THR A 53 1.83 20.74 2.56
CA THR A 53 2.49 21.87 1.88
C THR A 53 2.36 21.79 0.35
N GLU A 54 2.77 20.66 -0.22
CA GLU A 54 2.79 20.41 -1.67
C GLU A 54 1.41 19.95 -2.19
N GLY A 55 0.59 19.38 -1.31
CA GLY A 55 -0.65 18.71 -1.69
C GLY A 55 -0.42 17.26 -2.11
N PHE A 56 -1.49 16.60 -2.52
CA PHE A 56 -1.46 15.23 -2.97
C PHE A 56 -2.38 15.00 -4.18
N GLU A 57 -2.07 13.96 -4.95
CA GLU A 57 -2.89 13.49 -6.06
C GLU A 57 -3.38 12.07 -5.79
N ILE A 58 -4.62 11.80 -6.21
CA ILE A 58 -5.20 10.46 -6.31
C ILE A 58 -5.66 10.28 -7.75
N VAL A 59 -5.21 9.21 -8.40
CA VAL A 59 -5.49 8.96 -9.82
C VAL A 59 -6.33 7.70 -10.00
N PHE A 60 -7.49 7.84 -10.63
CA PHE A 60 -8.37 6.74 -11.02
C PHE A 60 -8.26 6.45 -12.52
N ILE A 61 -8.07 5.17 -12.85
CA ILE A 61 -8.08 4.69 -14.23
C ILE A 61 -9.48 4.16 -14.56
N LEU A 62 -10.31 5.05 -15.11
CA LEU A 62 -11.66 4.69 -15.57
C LEU A 62 -11.60 4.03 -16.96
N ARG A 63 -12.25 2.88 -17.08
CA ARG A 63 -12.56 2.19 -18.35
C ARG A 63 -13.98 2.56 -18.75
N HIS A 64 -14.15 3.04 -19.97
CA HIS A 64 -15.43 3.39 -20.56
C HIS A 64 -15.74 2.42 -21.69
N SER A 65 -16.92 1.81 -21.67
CA SER A 65 -17.38 0.89 -22.71
C SER A 65 -18.76 1.34 -23.22
N LEU A 66 -18.79 1.71 -24.49
CA LEU A 66 -19.99 2.05 -25.25
C LEU A 66 -20.34 0.90 -26.19
N VAL A 67 -21.58 0.43 -26.11
CA VAL A 67 -22.15 -0.51 -27.07
C VAL A 67 -23.19 0.22 -27.89
N MET A 68 -23.00 0.21 -29.20
CA MET A 68 -23.90 0.83 -30.16
C MET A 68 -24.48 -0.24 -31.07
N GLU A 69 -25.76 -0.12 -31.37
CA GLU A 69 -26.48 -1.00 -32.29
C GLU A 69 -27.06 -0.19 -33.44
N LYS A 70 -27.04 -0.77 -34.64
CA LYS A 70 -27.58 -0.18 -35.85
C LYS A 70 -29.04 -0.58 -36.01
N PHE A 71 -29.91 0.40 -36.00
CA PHE A 71 -31.34 0.28 -36.27
C PHE A 71 -31.66 0.79 -37.68
N SER A 72 -32.91 0.61 -38.12
CA SER A 72 -33.39 1.08 -39.42
C SER A 72 -33.31 2.59 -39.61
N ASP A 73 -33.35 3.35 -38.50
CA ASP A 73 -33.35 4.82 -38.50
C ASP A 73 -32.02 5.44 -38.03
N GLY A 74 -31.02 4.62 -37.69
CA GLY A 74 -29.70 5.13 -37.29
C GLY A 74 -28.96 4.24 -36.31
N LEU A 75 -27.79 4.72 -35.87
CA LEU A 75 -26.99 4.08 -34.83
C LEU A 75 -27.44 4.62 -33.46
N ARG A 76 -27.70 3.74 -32.50
CA ARG A 76 -28.10 4.14 -31.14
C ARG A 76 -27.17 3.51 -30.11
N ILE A 77 -26.87 4.23 -29.04
CA ILE A 77 -26.18 3.66 -27.88
C ILE A 77 -27.21 2.79 -27.16
N ILE A 78 -26.90 1.52 -26.96
CA ILE A 78 -27.76 0.56 -26.24
C ILE A 78 -27.21 0.22 -24.85
N ARG A 79 -25.92 0.49 -24.63
CA ARG A 79 -25.28 0.38 -23.32
C ARG A 79 -24.10 1.34 -23.20
N ASP A 80 -23.93 1.90 -22.03
CA ASP A 80 -22.82 2.76 -21.64
C ASP A 80 -22.36 2.34 -20.24
N SER A 81 -21.07 2.16 -20.02
CA SER A 81 -20.55 1.78 -18.70
C SER A 81 -19.19 2.37 -18.40
N PHE A 82 -19.02 2.85 -17.17
CA PHE A 82 -17.79 3.36 -16.60
C PHE A 82 -17.41 2.50 -15.40
N THR A 83 -16.15 2.10 -15.30
CA THR A 83 -15.65 1.30 -14.16
C THR A 83 -14.17 1.51 -13.96
N ASP A 84 -13.71 1.57 -12.71
CA ASP A 84 -12.30 1.50 -12.35
C ASP A 84 -11.86 0.08 -11.93
N LYS A 85 -12.71 -0.93 -12.16
CA LYS A 85 -12.39 -2.34 -11.87
C LYS A 85 -11.10 -2.78 -12.55
N SER A 86 -10.26 -3.44 -11.78
CA SER A 86 -8.98 -3.97 -12.20
C SER A 86 -8.63 -5.23 -11.40
N VAL A 87 -7.53 -5.89 -11.74
CA VAL A 87 -7.11 -7.13 -11.06
C VAL A 87 -6.82 -6.92 -9.57
N ASP A 88 -6.24 -5.76 -9.24
CA ASP A 88 -5.97 -5.31 -7.87
C ASP A 88 -7.14 -4.53 -7.23
N ASN A 89 -8.24 -4.34 -7.97
CA ASN A 89 -9.47 -3.72 -7.48
C ASN A 89 -10.70 -4.36 -8.13
N PRO A 90 -11.04 -5.62 -7.77
CA PRO A 90 -12.07 -6.39 -8.47
C PRO A 90 -13.47 -5.80 -8.31
N SER A 91 -13.72 -5.11 -7.20
CA SER A 91 -15.01 -4.47 -6.92
C SER A 91 -15.19 -3.15 -7.66
N GLY A 92 -14.09 -2.44 -7.94
CA GLY A 92 -14.12 -1.06 -8.41
C GLY A 92 -14.65 -0.12 -7.33
N ILE A 93 -14.13 1.10 -7.27
CA ILE A 93 -14.61 2.14 -6.38
C ILE A 93 -15.84 2.83 -6.99
N ASP A 94 -15.82 3.20 -8.27
CA ASP A 94 -16.98 3.82 -8.94
C ASP A 94 -17.36 3.04 -10.19
N ASN A 95 -18.58 2.51 -10.22
CA ASN A 95 -19.10 1.80 -11.38
C ASN A 95 -20.43 2.38 -11.81
N VAL A 96 -20.50 2.89 -13.03
CA VAL A 96 -21.73 3.38 -13.65
C VAL A 96 -22.09 2.45 -14.79
N ILE A 97 -23.33 1.99 -14.84
CA ILE A 97 -23.85 1.16 -15.92
C ILE A 97 -25.18 1.76 -16.35
N TRP A 98 -25.32 2.00 -17.64
CA TRP A 98 -26.55 2.41 -18.29
C TRP A 98 -26.91 1.35 -19.33
N GLU A 99 -28.11 0.78 -19.22
CA GLU A 99 -28.63 -0.23 -20.15
C GLU A 99 -29.98 0.21 -20.71
N GLY A 100 -30.07 0.32 -22.04
CA GLY A 100 -31.32 0.56 -22.77
C GLY A 100 -32.04 1.86 -22.40
N GLU A 101 -33.38 1.83 -22.37
CA GLU A 101 -34.28 2.99 -22.24
C GLU A 101 -34.35 3.61 -20.82
N GLY A 102 -33.20 3.80 -20.15
CA GLY A 102 -33.10 4.74 -19.03
C GLY A 102 -32.81 4.16 -17.64
N LYS A 103 -32.38 2.91 -17.51
CA LYS A 103 -31.90 2.40 -16.20
C LYS A 103 -30.42 2.72 -16.02
N LEU A 104 -30.16 3.81 -15.31
CA LEU A 104 -28.83 4.13 -14.77
C LEU A 104 -28.66 3.42 -13.42
N PHE A 105 -27.67 2.54 -13.34
CA PHE A 105 -27.19 1.96 -12.10
C PHE A 105 -25.81 2.54 -11.78
N ARG A 106 -25.61 3.03 -10.55
CA ARG A 106 -24.29 3.43 -10.06
C ARG A 106 -23.99 2.71 -8.76
N ASN A 107 -22.93 1.91 -8.76
CA ASN A 107 -22.25 1.52 -7.52
C ASN A 107 -21.29 2.65 -7.16
N ALA A 108 -21.73 3.52 -6.25
CA ALA A 108 -20.96 4.69 -5.86
C ALA A 108 -19.74 4.29 -5.00
N PRO A 109 -18.67 5.10 -5.01
CA PRO A 109 -17.55 4.96 -4.09
C PRO A 109 -17.98 4.88 -2.64
N ASP A 110 -17.59 3.79 -1.97
CA ASP A 110 -17.68 3.69 -0.52
C ASP A 110 -16.38 4.24 0.10
N TYR A 111 -16.29 5.57 0.15
CA TYR A 111 -15.15 6.25 0.76
C TYR A 111 -14.99 5.96 2.26
N MET A 112 -15.98 5.34 2.90
CA MET A 112 -15.88 4.95 4.31
C MET A 112 -14.83 3.84 4.55
N ARG A 113 -14.38 3.20 3.47
CA ARG A 113 -13.36 2.14 3.50
C ARG A 113 -11.93 2.67 3.50
N PHE A 114 -11.73 3.93 3.17
CA PHE A 114 -10.39 4.53 3.19
C PHE A 114 -9.92 4.73 4.62
N VAL A 115 -8.62 4.49 4.86
CA VAL A 115 -7.98 4.67 6.18
C VAL A 115 -8.30 6.06 6.74
N ASP A 116 -8.12 7.09 5.91
CA ASP A 116 -8.34 8.48 6.29
C ASP A 116 -9.78 8.76 6.74
N TYR A 117 -10.80 8.15 6.12
CA TYR A 117 -12.16 8.27 6.64
C TYR A 117 -12.27 7.65 8.04
N ARG A 118 -11.76 6.43 8.23
CA ARG A 118 -11.89 5.68 9.47
C ARG A 118 -11.19 6.33 10.66
N ILE A 119 -10.00 6.91 10.45
CA ILE A 119 -9.24 7.53 11.55
C ILE A 119 -9.97 8.76 12.10
N TYR A 120 -10.75 9.48 11.29
CA TYR A 120 -11.56 10.61 11.76
C TYR A 120 -12.86 10.20 12.46
N GLN A 121 -13.28 8.94 12.35
CA GLN A 121 -14.45 8.42 13.09
C GLN A 121 -14.08 7.87 14.48
N LYS A 122 -12.79 7.77 14.80
CA LYS A 122 -12.30 7.23 16.07
C LYS A 122 -11.76 8.34 16.96
N SER A 123 -11.94 8.21 18.28
CA SER A 123 -11.26 9.09 19.22
C SER A 123 -9.75 8.80 19.23
N ILE A 124 -8.94 9.83 19.49
CA ILE A 124 -7.48 9.70 19.65
C ILE A 124 -7.11 8.62 20.68
N GLU A 125 -7.87 8.54 21.78
CA GLU A 125 -7.67 7.51 22.79
C GLU A 125 -7.89 6.10 22.25
N THR A 126 -8.97 5.88 21.48
CA THR A 126 -9.26 4.57 20.89
C THR A 126 -8.14 4.15 19.96
N MET A 127 -7.73 5.05 19.05
CA MET A 127 -6.62 4.78 18.14
C MET A 127 -5.30 4.55 18.88
N GLY A 128 -5.02 5.35 19.91
CA GLY A 128 -3.83 5.19 20.72
C GLY A 128 -3.78 3.85 21.47
N ARG A 129 -4.93 3.33 21.94
CA ARG A 129 -5.02 2.00 22.55
C ARG A 129 -4.76 0.89 21.53
N GLU A 130 -5.36 0.99 20.34
CA GLU A 130 -5.16 0.02 19.26
C GLU A 130 -3.70 0.00 18.78
N MET A 131 -3.11 1.18 18.57
CA MET A 131 -1.71 1.34 18.17
C MET A 131 -0.74 0.83 19.26
N LEU A 132 -0.99 1.14 20.53
CA LEU A 132 -0.19 0.59 21.64
C LEU A 132 -0.29 -0.94 21.68
N ALA A 133 -1.48 -1.52 21.49
CA ALA A 133 -1.66 -2.97 21.47
C ALA A 133 -0.91 -3.62 20.30
N LEU A 134 -1.00 -3.03 19.10
CA LEU A 134 -0.27 -3.47 17.91
C LEU A 134 1.24 -3.44 18.16
N TYR A 135 1.77 -2.29 18.58
CA TYR A 135 3.20 -2.10 18.73
C TYR A 135 3.77 -2.94 19.88
N ARG A 136 3.06 -3.12 20.99
CA ARG A 136 3.47 -4.09 22.02
C ARG A 136 3.57 -5.50 21.44
N LYS A 137 2.59 -5.92 20.64
CA LYS A 137 2.62 -7.25 20.03
C LYS A 137 3.80 -7.44 19.08
N VAL A 138 4.13 -6.43 18.28
CA VAL A 138 5.22 -6.48 17.30
C VAL A 138 6.60 -6.36 17.97
N TYR A 139 6.75 -5.42 18.91
CA TYR A 139 8.05 -4.99 19.43
C TYR A 139 8.37 -5.48 20.86
N ASP A 140 7.40 -5.93 21.68
CA ASP A 140 7.71 -6.56 22.99
C ASP A 140 8.05 -8.06 22.86
N ILE A 141 7.53 -8.73 21.83
CA ILE A 141 7.76 -10.17 21.62
C ILE A 141 9.13 -10.41 20.96
N SER A 142 9.56 -9.49 20.08
CA SER A 142 10.85 -9.60 19.38
C SER A 142 12.06 -9.55 20.32
N GLU A 143 11.98 -8.84 21.46
CA GLU A 143 13.03 -8.87 22.49
C GLU A 143 13.20 -10.27 23.12
N ARG A 144 12.11 -11.07 23.25
CA ARG A 144 12.19 -12.40 23.89
C ARG A 144 12.71 -13.50 22.96
N GLN A 145 12.47 -13.39 21.66
CA GLN A 145 12.94 -14.38 20.67
C GLN A 145 14.36 -14.11 20.17
N HIS A 146 14.83 -12.85 20.17
CA HIS A 146 16.21 -12.54 19.75
C HIS A 146 17.29 -12.86 20.79
N GLN A 147 16.91 -13.15 22.03
CA GLN A 147 17.89 -13.46 23.07
C GLN A 147 18.28 -14.94 23.15
N SER A 148 17.59 -15.86 22.45
CA SER A 148 17.84 -17.30 22.57
C SER A 148 18.61 -17.96 21.41
N ASP A 149 18.53 -17.50 20.16
CA ASP A 149 18.96 -18.38 19.04
C ASP A 149 19.79 -17.77 17.90
N ILE A 150 20.03 -16.47 17.81
CA ILE A 150 20.81 -15.89 16.69
C ILE A 150 21.63 -14.69 17.20
N GLY A 151 22.96 -14.75 17.06
CA GLY A 151 23.87 -13.71 17.53
C GLY A 151 23.52 -12.30 17.01
N ASP A 152 23.57 -11.32 17.91
CA ASP A 152 23.52 -9.85 17.71
C ASP A 152 22.69 -9.35 16.50
N VAL A 153 21.46 -9.86 16.34
CA VAL A 153 20.51 -9.31 15.35
C VAL A 153 19.94 -8.02 15.93
N ARG A 154 20.41 -6.88 15.42
CA ARG A 154 19.77 -5.59 15.71
C ARG A 154 18.39 -5.56 15.05
N PRO A 155 17.32 -5.17 15.77
CA PRO A 155 15.99 -5.02 15.18
C PRO A 155 16.02 -4.07 13.98
N ALA A 156 15.25 -4.35 12.92
CA ALA A 156 15.28 -3.54 11.70
C ALA A 156 14.83 -2.10 11.93
N TRP A 157 14.10 -1.76 12.99
CA TRP A 157 13.75 -0.38 13.35
C TRP A 157 14.97 0.51 13.58
N SER A 158 16.16 -0.08 13.81
CA SER A 158 17.41 0.66 14.01
C SER A 158 18.22 0.90 12.72
N TRP A 159 17.90 0.22 11.61
CA TRP A 159 18.69 0.30 10.37
C TRP A 159 17.86 0.36 9.07
N TYR A 160 16.58 -0.04 9.11
CA TYR A 160 15.68 0.01 7.97
C TYR A 160 15.13 1.42 7.77
N ASN A 161 15.52 2.04 6.65
CA ASN A 161 15.10 3.35 6.24
C ASN A 161 13.79 3.28 5.44
N ARG A 162 12.68 3.48 6.14
CA ARG A 162 11.32 3.47 5.60
C ARG A 162 11.08 4.55 4.55
N ASN A 163 11.60 5.75 4.78
CA ASN A 163 11.54 6.86 3.84
C ASN A 163 12.26 6.55 2.53
N ALA A 164 13.42 5.89 2.58
CA ALA A 164 14.14 5.46 1.39
C ALA A 164 13.38 4.38 0.62
N ALA A 165 12.78 3.41 1.31
CA ALA A 165 11.92 2.40 0.68
C ALA A 165 10.70 3.02 0.00
N ALA A 166 9.97 3.90 0.69
CA ALA A 166 8.82 4.63 0.15
C ALA A 166 9.21 5.51 -1.05
N SER A 167 10.32 6.24 -0.94
CA SER A 167 10.85 7.07 -2.03
C SER A 167 11.20 6.23 -3.26
N TYR A 168 11.80 5.06 -3.05
CA TYR A 168 12.15 4.13 -4.13
C TYR A 168 10.92 3.68 -4.89
N ILE A 169 9.92 3.12 -4.19
CA ILE A 169 8.72 2.59 -4.86
C ILE A 169 8.04 3.72 -5.65
N ASN A 170 7.91 4.91 -5.06
CA ASN A 170 7.25 6.03 -5.72
C ASN A 170 8.01 6.53 -6.96
N ALA A 171 9.34 6.38 -6.99
CA ALA A 171 10.18 6.79 -8.12
C ALA A 171 10.09 5.83 -9.32
N TYR A 172 9.86 4.53 -9.07
CA TYR A 172 9.95 3.48 -10.09
C TYR A 172 8.62 2.89 -10.53
N THR A 173 7.51 3.61 -10.32
CA THR A 173 6.19 3.27 -10.88
C THR A 173 5.54 4.49 -11.51
N SER A 174 4.33 4.34 -12.02
CA SER A 174 3.53 5.44 -12.57
C SER A 174 2.04 5.14 -12.43
N ASN A 175 1.18 6.06 -12.85
CA ASN A 175 -0.22 5.73 -13.14
C ASN A 175 -0.36 5.59 -14.66
N THR A 176 -0.75 4.42 -15.16
CA THR A 176 -0.72 4.15 -16.61
C THR A 176 -2.02 3.61 -17.18
N THR A 177 -2.21 3.85 -18.48
CA THR A 177 -3.24 3.21 -19.31
C THR A 177 -2.64 2.23 -20.32
N ARG A 178 -1.30 2.07 -20.30
CA ARG A 178 -0.59 1.16 -21.20
C ARG A 178 -0.87 -0.27 -20.76
N LYS A 179 -1.44 -1.08 -21.66
CA LYS A 179 -1.67 -2.50 -21.40
C LYS A 179 -0.34 -3.24 -21.33
N CYS A 180 -0.25 -4.19 -20.41
CA CYS A 180 0.85 -5.12 -20.36
C CYS A 180 0.86 -5.99 -21.63
N ARG A 181 2.04 -6.24 -22.20
CA ARG A 181 2.20 -6.80 -23.55
C ARG A 181 2.13 -8.34 -23.66
N LEU A 182 1.75 -9.06 -22.60
CA LEU A 182 1.65 -10.52 -22.64
C LEU A 182 0.22 -11.00 -22.89
N LEU A 183 0.07 -11.91 -23.85
CA LEU A 183 -1.21 -12.44 -24.36
C LEU A 183 -2.10 -13.08 -23.28
N PHE A 184 -1.51 -13.57 -22.18
CA PHE A 184 -2.22 -14.25 -21.10
C PHE A 184 -2.63 -13.34 -19.94
N HIS A 185 -2.17 -12.08 -19.92
CA HIS A 185 -2.43 -11.12 -18.84
C HIS A 185 -3.36 -10.00 -19.32
N ASN A 186 -4.53 -10.41 -19.83
CA ASN A 186 -5.56 -9.48 -20.27
C ASN A 186 -6.05 -8.65 -19.08
N GLY A 187 -5.94 -7.33 -19.20
CA GLY A 187 -6.48 -6.40 -18.20
C GLY A 187 -5.48 -5.88 -17.16
N ILE A 188 -4.20 -6.26 -17.25
CA ILE A 188 -3.11 -5.64 -16.47
C ILE A 188 -2.54 -4.44 -17.24
N MET A 189 -2.34 -3.33 -16.55
CA MET A 189 -1.64 -2.14 -17.05
C MET A 189 -0.19 -2.12 -16.55
N ALA A 190 0.76 -1.71 -17.38
CA ALA A 190 2.17 -1.58 -17.01
C ALA A 190 2.91 -0.64 -17.98
N ASP A 191 3.59 0.37 -17.44
CA ASP A 191 4.54 1.22 -18.14
C ASP A 191 5.96 0.93 -17.67
N GLN A 192 6.50 -0.17 -18.21
CA GLN A 192 7.86 -0.63 -17.92
C GLN A 192 8.97 0.36 -18.25
N SER A 193 8.68 1.48 -18.94
CA SER A 193 9.65 2.55 -19.13
C SER A 193 9.95 3.32 -17.83
N LYS A 194 9.10 3.19 -16.82
CA LYS A 194 9.24 3.82 -15.49
C LYS A 194 9.89 2.91 -14.46
N TRP A 195 9.94 1.61 -14.72
CA TRP A 195 10.54 0.64 -13.82
C TRP A 195 12.07 0.76 -13.83
N ASN A 196 12.70 0.38 -12.72
CA ASN A 196 14.16 0.43 -12.61
C ASN A 196 14.83 -0.49 -13.66
N ALA A 197 15.65 0.10 -14.52
CA ALA A 197 16.35 -0.62 -15.58
C ALA A 197 17.49 -1.52 -15.08
N ALA A 198 17.92 -1.37 -13.82
CA ALA A 198 18.97 -2.19 -13.21
C ALA A 198 18.50 -3.61 -12.85
N TYR A 199 17.19 -3.87 -12.83
CA TYR A 199 16.62 -5.15 -12.45
C TYR A 199 15.89 -5.81 -13.62
N THR A 200 15.85 -7.14 -13.63
CA THR A 200 15.01 -7.89 -14.56
C THR A 200 13.55 -7.49 -14.37
N LYS A 201 12.84 -7.29 -15.49
CA LYS A 201 11.41 -6.93 -15.48
C LYS A 201 10.57 -8.19 -15.62
N HIS A 202 9.88 -8.59 -14.56
CA HIS A 202 8.94 -9.72 -14.59
C HIS A 202 7.60 -9.23 -15.14
N THR A 203 7.51 -9.18 -16.47
CA THR A 203 6.41 -8.53 -17.19
C THR A 203 5.04 -9.04 -16.72
N CYS A 204 4.16 -8.10 -16.36
CA CYS A 204 2.81 -8.32 -15.80
C CYS A 204 2.73 -8.99 -14.41
N THR A 205 3.86 -9.39 -13.80
CA THR A 205 3.89 -10.15 -12.52
C THR A 205 4.97 -9.63 -11.56
N ASP A 206 5.40 -8.38 -11.74
CA ASP A 206 6.59 -7.81 -11.09
C ASP A 206 6.39 -7.36 -9.64
N CYS A 207 5.22 -7.62 -9.04
CA CYS A 207 4.86 -7.06 -7.73
C CYS A 207 5.89 -7.35 -6.63
N THR A 208 6.35 -8.60 -6.50
CA THR A 208 7.35 -8.96 -5.47
C THR A 208 8.74 -8.41 -5.80
N ASN A 209 9.17 -8.54 -7.06
CA ASN A 209 10.47 -8.01 -7.49
C ASN A 209 10.57 -6.51 -7.20
N TYR A 210 9.51 -5.76 -7.48
CA TYR A 210 9.42 -4.34 -7.21
C TYR A 210 9.49 -3.98 -5.72
N VAL A 211 8.68 -4.62 -4.85
CA VAL A 211 8.76 -4.34 -3.42
C VAL A 211 10.08 -4.81 -2.81
N SER A 212 10.69 -5.88 -3.33
CA SER A 212 12.02 -6.34 -2.90
C SER A 212 13.10 -5.29 -3.20
N GLN A 213 13.02 -4.63 -4.35
CA GLN A 213 13.90 -3.50 -4.66
C GLN A 213 13.69 -2.34 -3.67
N GLY A 214 12.43 -2.04 -3.32
CA GLY A 214 12.10 -1.04 -2.30
C GLY A 214 12.67 -1.40 -0.92
N LEU A 215 12.54 -2.67 -0.50
CA LEU A 215 13.13 -3.18 0.75
C LEU A 215 14.66 -3.03 0.74
N LEU A 216 15.32 -3.40 -0.35
CA LEU A 216 16.78 -3.27 -0.49
C LEU A 216 17.21 -1.80 -0.42
N SER A 217 16.49 -0.89 -1.08
CA SER A 217 16.74 0.56 -0.99
C SER A 217 16.48 1.13 0.40
N GLY A 218 15.60 0.50 1.18
CA GLY A 218 15.45 0.77 2.61
C GLY A 218 16.58 0.19 3.49
N GLY A 219 17.57 -0.49 2.92
CA GLY A 219 18.70 -1.05 3.65
C GLY A 219 18.51 -2.49 4.14
N MET A 220 17.48 -3.20 3.68
CA MET A 220 17.30 -4.63 3.95
C MET A 220 18.51 -5.43 3.45
N PRO A 221 19.23 -6.17 4.31
CA PRO A 221 20.41 -6.91 3.89
C PRO A 221 20.02 -8.09 3.00
N THR A 222 20.82 -8.33 1.96
CA THR A 222 20.74 -9.55 1.16
C THR A 222 21.46 -10.70 1.85
N ASP A 223 21.08 -11.93 1.48
CA ASP A 223 21.77 -13.13 1.90
C ASP A 223 21.69 -14.23 0.82
N GLY A 224 22.05 -15.47 1.14
CA GLY A 224 21.99 -16.59 0.20
C GLY A 224 20.57 -17.06 -0.16
N THR A 225 19.53 -16.51 0.47
CA THR A 225 18.12 -16.85 0.23
C THR A 225 17.38 -15.71 -0.47
N TRP A 226 17.63 -14.46 -0.04
CA TRP A 226 17.03 -13.25 -0.60
C TRP A 226 18.10 -12.36 -1.24
N TYR A 227 18.12 -12.39 -2.56
CA TYR A 227 18.96 -11.59 -3.45
C TYR A 227 18.26 -11.43 -4.81
N PRO A 228 18.64 -10.46 -5.66
CA PRO A 228 17.99 -10.26 -6.95
C PRO A 228 17.84 -11.57 -7.75
N GLU A 229 16.64 -11.83 -8.26
CA GLU A 229 16.22 -13.04 -8.99
C GLU A 229 16.08 -14.34 -8.19
N SER A 230 16.38 -14.35 -6.89
CA SER A 230 16.06 -15.50 -6.02
C SER A 230 14.55 -15.70 -5.87
N LEU A 231 14.11 -16.89 -5.47
CA LEU A 231 12.70 -17.18 -5.23
C LEU A 231 12.09 -16.24 -4.17
N ALA A 232 12.80 -15.97 -3.07
CA ALA A 232 12.34 -15.05 -2.03
C ALA A 232 12.29 -13.59 -2.50
N TRP A 233 13.01 -13.24 -3.56
CA TRP A 233 12.99 -11.90 -4.14
C TRP A 233 11.83 -11.67 -5.11
N ILE A 234 11.47 -12.69 -5.90
CA ILE A 234 10.47 -12.56 -6.99
C ILE A 234 9.09 -13.16 -6.67
N ARG A 235 8.93 -13.95 -5.60
CA ARG A 235 7.64 -14.55 -5.20
C ARG A 235 7.15 -14.06 -3.85
N THR A 236 5.89 -13.64 -3.81
CA THR A 236 5.28 -12.99 -2.64
C THR A 236 5.26 -13.89 -1.40
N SER A 237 4.84 -15.15 -1.52
CA SER A 237 4.86 -16.11 -0.41
C SER A 237 6.27 -16.37 0.12
N ALA A 238 7.24 -16.56 -0.77
CA ALA A 238 8.63 -16.80 -0.38
C ALA A 238 9.29 -15.56 0.27
N LEU A 239 8.95 -14.35 -0.19
CA LEU A 239 9.36 -13.10 0.46
C LEU A 239 8.83 -13.02 1.88
N LYS A 240 7.52 -13.29 2.07
CA LYS A 240 6.88 -13.29 3.38
C LYS A 240 7.56 -14.30 4.31
N ASP A 241 7.71 -15.54 3.88
CA ASP A 241 8.31 -16.59 4.69
C ASP A 241 9.74 -16.24 5.10
N TRP A 242 10.53 -15.65 4.19
CA TRP A 242 11.88 -15.18 4.50
C TRP A 242 11.88 -14.03 5.52
N LEU A 243 11.04 -13.00 5.34
CA LEU A 243 10.93 -11.87 6.27
C LEU A 243 10.58 -12.33 7.69
N LEU A 244 9.63 -13.27 7.80
CA LEU A 244 9.22 -13.84 9.09
C LEU A 244 10.31 -14.73 9.68
N ALA A 245 10.94 -15.60 8.89
CA ALA A 245 11.98 -16.51 9.35
C ALA A 245 13.25 -15.77 9.82
N LYS A 246 13.57 -14.63 9.21
CA LYS A 246 14.69 -13.78 9.61
C LYS A 246 14.38 -12.87 10.80
N GLY A 247 13.10 -12.77 11.19
CA GLY A 247 12.67 -11.83 12.21
C GLY A 247 12.82 -10.38 11.76
N TYR A 248 12.69 -10.09 10.46
CA TYR A 248 12.66 -8.73 9.93
C TYR A 248 11.26 -8.15 9.84
N ALA A 249 10.24 -9.00 9.99
CA ALA A 249 8.86 -8.55 9.93
C ALA A 249 7.92 -9.38 10.79
N ASN A 250 6.80 -8.77 11.18
CA ASN A 250 5.71 -9.42 11.89
C ASN A 250 4.48 -9.48 10.98
N HIS A 251 3.81 -10.62 10.97
CA HIS A 251 2.51 -10.76 10.33
C HIS A 251 1.40 -10.24 11.24
N VAL A 252 0.64 -9.26 10.76
CA VAL A 252 -0.49 -8.66 11.48
C VAL A 252 -1.72 -8.64 10.57
N CYS A 253 -2.88 -8.95 11.15
CA CYS A 253 -4.18 -8.95 10.45
C CYS A 253 -5.23 -8.07 11.13
N TRP A 254 -4.82 -7.33 12.17
CA TRP A 254 -5.65 -6.36 12.89
C TRP A 254 -5.08 -4.96 12.70
N TYR A 255 -5.96 -3.97 12.59
CA TYR A 255 -5.64 -2.55 12.50
C TYR A 255 -4.81 -2.10 11.28
N PRO A 256 -5.35 -2.24 10.06
CA PRO A 256 -4.68 -1.80 8.82
C PRO A 256 -4.37 -0.29 8.77
N ASP A 257 -5.03 0.48 9.63
CA ASP A 257 -4.89 1.95 9.68
C ASP A 257 -3.50 2.40 10.18
N TYR A 258 -2.74 1.51 10.85
CA TYR A 258 -1.51 1.86 11.57
C TYR A 258 -0.21 1.38 10.89
N LEU A 259 -0.27 0.92 9.64
CA LEU A 259 0.94 0.64 8.86
C LEU A 259 1.78 1.90 8.71
N ASN A 260 3.09 1.78 8.60
CA ASN A 260 4.00 2.89 8.34
C ASN A 260 4.56 2.82 6.90
N LEU A 261 5.28 3.85 6.49
CA LEU A 261 6.05 3.86 5.24
C LEU A 261 6.93 2.60 5.15
N GLY A 262 7.00 2.01 3.96
CA GLY A 262 7.79 0.79 3.72
C GLY A 262 7.15 -0.52 4.22
N ASP A 263 6.07 -0.47 5.00
CA ASP A 263 5.34 -1.68 5.37
C ASP A 263 4.61 -2.27 4.15
N LEU A 264 4.37 -3.59 4.20
CA LEU A 264 3.80 -4.33 3.09
C LEU A 264 2.37 -4.76 3.38
N GLY A 265 1.62 -4.85 2.29
CA GLY A 265 0.34 -5.53 2.28
C GLY A 265 0.35 -6.68 1.28
N LEU A 266 -0.21 -7.84 1.66
CA LEU A 266 -0.27 -9.06 0.85
C LEU A 266 -1.69 -9.67 0.74
N THR A 267 -2.12 -10.07 -0.45
CA THR A 267 -3.43 -10.75 -0.62
C THR A 267 -3.50 -12.09 0.11
N ASP A 268 -4.72 -12.60 0.37
CA ASP A 268 -4.92 -13.85 1.12
C ASP A 268 -4.20 -15.06 0.51
N ASP A 269 -4.24 -15.15 -0.82
CA ASP A 269 -3.57 -16.17 -1.63
C ASP A 269 -2.05 -15.97 -1.69
N GLN A 270 -1.54 -14.84 -1.17
CA GLN A 270 -0.14 -14.44 -1.21
C GLN A 270 0.42 -14.39 -2.65
N GLU A 271 -0.43 -14.05 -3.63
CA GLU A 271 -0.03 -13.86 -5.03
C GLU A 271 0.27 -12.40 -5.37
N HIS A 272 -0.13 -11.45 -4.51
CA HIS A 272 0.06 -10.03 -4.74
C HIS A 272 0.58 -9.32 -3.49
N VAL A 273 1.51 -8.38 -3.70
CA VAL A 273 2.09 -7.53 -2.67
C VAL A 273 2.18 -6.07 -3.12
N VAL A 274 1.95 -5.16 -2.17
CA VAL A 274 2.10 -3.71 -2.32
C VAL A 274 2.88 -3.13 -1.13
N MET A 275 3.41 -1.92 -1.27
CA MET A 275 4.13 -1.23 -0.20
C MET A 275 3.54 0.15 0.07
N VAL A 276 3.42 0.52 1.34
CA VAL A 276 2.98 1.86 1.78
C VAL A 276 4.01 2.89 1.32
N GLY A 277 3.54 3.85 0.52
CA GLY A 277 4.39 4.87 -0.10
C GLY A 277 4.14 6.29 0.41
N SER A 278 3.05 6.54 1.14
CA SER A 278 2.73 7.85 1.70
C SER A 278 1.67 7.78 2.82
N LYS A 279 1.63 8.83 3.64
CA LYS A 279 0.72 9.19 4.73
C LYS A 279 0.11 10.59 4.52
N GLY A 280 -1.07 10.80 5.09
CA GLY A 280 -1.81 12.06 4.99
C GLY A 280 -2.21 12.47 3.56
N PRO A 281 -2.84 11.59 2.74
CA PRO A 281 -3.51 10.35 3.12
C PRO A 281 -2.69 9.07 2.93
N THR A 282 -3.11 7.98 3.58
CA THR A 282 -2.43 6.67 3.46
C THR A 282 -2.59 6.08 2.06
N ARG A 283 -1.47 5.84 1.38
CA ARG A 283 -1.42 5.40 -0.03
C ARG A 283 -0.31 4.40 -0.26
N TYR A 284 -0.46 3.59 -1.31
CA TYR A 284 0.55 2.60 -1.71
C TYR A 284 1.01 2.81 -3.15
N SER A 285 2.15 2.22 -3.46
CA SER A 285 2.65 2.08 -4.83
C SER A 285 2.84 0.60 -5.18
N ALA A 286 2.58 0.25 -6.44
CA ALA A 286 2.61 -1.13 -6.93
C ALA A 286 2.94 -1.20 -8.43
N HIS A 287 3.49 -2.35 -8.88
CA HIS A 287 3.64 -2.69 -10.30
C HIS A 287 2.42 -3.45 -10.88
N THR A 288 1.53 -3.99 -10.04
CA THR A 288 0.25 -4.50 -10.55
C THR A 288 -0.61 -3.32 -10.97
N ASN A 289 -0.94 -3.25 -12.25
CA ASN A 289 -1.63 -2.11 -12.88
C ASN A 289 -0.88 -0.77 -12.86
N ASP A 290 0.40 -0.76 -12.45
CA ASP A 290 1.19 0.46 -12.20
C ASP A 290 0.36 1.49 -11.41
N ARG A 291 0.45 1.37 -10.08
CA ARG A 291 -0.18 2.27 -9.13
C ARG A 291 0.89 3.16 -8.55
N LEU A 292 0.81 4.47 -8.81
CA LEU A 292 1.60 5.47 -8.10
C LEU A 292 0.69 6.13 -7.07
N LEU A 293 1.00 5.92 -5.79
CA LEU A 293 0.31 6.52 -4.64
C LEU A 293 -1.22 6.37 -4.74
N TYR A 294 -1.69 5.16 -5.00
CA TYR A 294 -3.12 4.85 -5.05
C TYR A 294 -3.68 4.74 -3.61
N PRO A 295 -4.97 5.08 -3.37
CA PRO A 295 -5.54 5.09 -2.02
C PRO A 295 -5.45 3.73 -1.34
N TRP A 296 -5.05 3.72 -0.07
CA TRP A 296 -5.11 2.51 0.74
C TRP A 296 -6.56 2.24 1.16
N ASP A 297 -7.16 1.21 0.55
CA ASP A 297 -8.49 0.70 0.88
C ASP A 297 -8.34 -0.72 1.41
N SER A 298 -8.61 -0.93 2.70
CA SER A 298 -8.44 -2.24 3.34
C SER A 298 -9.50 -3.29 2.96
N ALA A 299 -10.47 -2.93 2.12
CA ALA A 299 -11.42 -3.87 1.52
C ALA A 299 -11.00 -4.30 0.11
N VAL A 300 -10.15 -3.50 -0.55
CA VAL A 300 -9.61 -3.75 -1.90
C VAL A 300 -8.20 -4.36 -1.81
N LEU A 301 -7.50 -4.02 -0.74
CA LEU A 301 -6.12 -4.34 -0.43
C LEU A 301 -6.02 -4.81 1.03
N PRO A 302 -4.91 -5.39 1.44
CA PRO A 302 -4.83 -6.79 1.81
C PRO A 302 -5.37 -7.18 3.18
N SER A 303 -5.79 -8.44 3.27
CA SER A 303 -6.14 -9.17 4.49
C SER A 303 -4.91 -9.56 5.35
N GLN A 304 -3.71 -9.57 4.76
CA GLN A 304 -2.46 -9.84 5.45
C GLN A 304 -1.53 -8.64 5.37
N LEU A 305 -1.06 -8.19 6.52
CA LEU A 305 -0.15 -7.05 6.62
C LEU A 305 1.17 -7.51 7.22
N ILE A 306 2.26 -6.91 6.75
CA ILE A 306 3.61 -7.22 7.20
C ILE A 306 4.24 -5.91 7.67
N ILE A 307 4.45 -5.80 8.98
CA ILE A 307 5.16 -4.67 9.59
C ILE A 307 6.63 -5.04 9.63
N ILE A 308 7.45 -4.26 8.92
CA ILE A 308 8.91 -4.39 8.96
C ILE A 308 9.40 -3.84 10.32
N TYR A 309 10.31 -4.49 11.03
CA TYR A 309 10.66 -4.07 12.39
C TYR A 309 12.08 -4.40 12.82
#